data_AF-A0A534SCC7-F1
#
_entry.id   AF-A0A534SCC7-F1
#
_cell.length_a   1.000
_cell.length_b   1.000
_cell.length_c   1.000
_cell.angle_alpha   90.00
_cell.angle_beta   90.00
_cell.angle_gamma   90.00
#
_symmetry.space_group_name_H-M   'P 1'
#
loop_
_entity.id
_entity.type
_entity.pdbx_description
1 polymer ?
#
loop_
_entity_poly.entity_id
_entity_poly.type
_entity_poly.pdbx_seq_one_letter_code
_entity_poly.pdbx_strand_id
1 'polypeptide(L)'
;MLNVFLDTPTESRIKHVIARKGLGEEAAKKYLEELDRIRDRRIRELFKINWRDPTRYDLVLNTARTTVETAARMIAEVSQGEEYRPTPDSLQAMKDLTITASVEAMLMASRLEISNLEVETRCGEVHVGGVILAESIKDFAADMIRKIPGVTRVITYFVVTPSEHYLYGDVVW
;
A
#
# COMPACT_ATOMS: atom_id res chain seq x y z
N MET A 1 -16.62 1.35 -9.97
CA MET A 1 -15.54 1.69 -9.02
C MET A 1 -15.24 3.16 -9.19
N LEU A 2 -15.35 3.97 -8.14
CA LEU A 2 -15.11 5.41 -8.18
C LEU A 2 -13.60 5.71 -8.04
N ASN A 3 -12.99 6.32 -9.04
CA ASN A 3 -11.58 6.73 -9.03
C ASN A 3 -11.46 8.20 -8.63
N VAL A 4 -10.88 8.45 -7.46
CA VAL A 4 -10.72 9.80 -6.92
C VAL A 4 -9.25 10.22 -6.94
N PHE A 5 -8.99 11.43 -7.44
CA PHE A 5 -7.68 12.06 -7.36
C PHE A 5 -7.66 13.14 -6.27
N LEU A 6 -6.77 12.97 -5.29
CA LEU A 6 -6.53 14.00 -4.28
C LEU A 6 -5.29 14.81 -4.69
N ASP A 7 -5.51 16.08 -5.02
CA ASP A 7 -4.45 17.01 -5.35
C ASP A 7 -4.29 18.08 -4.26
N THR A 8 -3.10 18.65 -4.18
CA THR A 8 -2.78 19.74 -3.25
C THR A 8 -1.66 20.58 -3.83
N PRO A 9 -1.77 21.93 -3.80
CA PRO A 9 -0.69 22.82 -4.22
C PRO A 9 0.64 22.48 -3.53
N THR A 10 1.74 22.60 -4.28
CA THR A 10 3.09 22.24 -3.83
C THR A 10 3.45 22.89 -2.48
N GLU A 11 3.12 24.15 -2.28
CA GLU A 11 3.40 24.87 -1.03
C GLU A 11 2.73 24.21 0.19
N SER A 12 1.46 23.83 0.06
CA SER A 12 0.74 23.13 1.13
C SER A 12 1.32 21.74 1.38
N ARG A 13 1.81 21.04 0.34
CA ARG A 13 2.48 19.74 0.49
C ARG A 13 3.82 19.88 1.21
N ILE A 14 4.61 20.91 0.90
CA ILE A 14 5.88 21.21 1.59
C ILE A 14 5.63 21.42 3.08
N LYS A 15 4.65 22.26 3.45
CA LYS A 15 4.27 22.49 4.86
C LYS A 15 3.92 21.19 5.59
N HIS A 16 3.17 20.30 4.96
CA HIS A 16 2.85 18.98 5.52
C HIS A 16 4.09 18.09 5.70
N VAL A 17 5.01 18.09 4.73
CA VAL A 17 6.27 17.33 4.83
C VAL A 17 7.14 17.83 5.98
N ILE A 18 7.28 19.16 6.13
CA ILE A 18 7.99 19.79 7.25
C ILE A 18 7.37 19.34 8.58
N ALA A 19 6.05 19.50 8.74
CA ALA A 19 5.37 19.15 9.98
C ALA A 19 5.48 17.66 10.33
N ARG A 20 5.40 16.76 9.34
CA ARG A 20 5.38 15.30 9.57
C ARG A 20 6.78 14.69 9.73
N LYS A 21 7.79 15.26 9.08
CA LYS A 21 9.16 14.68 9.04
C LYS A 21 10.22 15.53 9.76
N GLY A 22 9.88 16.72 10.23
CA GLY A 22 10.83 17.62 10.90
C GLY A 22 11.94 18.14 9.98
N LEU A 23 11.72 18.13 8.66
CA LEU A 23 12.71 18.59 7.68
C LEU A 23 12.71 20.11 7.57
N GLY A 24 13.88 20.71 7.27
CA GLY A 24 13.96 22.09 6.81
C GLY A 24 13.29 22.27 5.43
N GLU A 25 12.88 23.49 5.11
CA GLU A 25 12.08 23.80 3.91
C GLU A 25 12.72 23.30 2.60
N GLU A 26 14.01 23.60 2.38
CA GLU A 26 14.73 23.18 1.17
C GLU A 26 14.84 21.65 1.07
N ALA A 27 15.03 20.97 2.20
CA ALA A 27 15.07 19.51 2.25
C ALA A 27 13.69 18.90 1.99
N ALA A 28 12.62 19.51 2.52
CA ALA A 28 11.25 19.09 2.27
C ALA A 28 10.85 19.26 0.79
N LYS A 29 11.29 20.36 0.15
CA LYS A 29 11.08 20.59 -1.28
C LYS A 29 11.77 19.54 -2.14
N LYS A 30 13.08 19.31 -1.94
CA LYS A 30 13.84 18.28 -2.67
C LYS A 30 13.25 16.89 -2.47
N TYR A 31 12.85 16.56 -1.24
CA TYR A 31 12.17 15.31 -0.93
C TYR A 31 10.88 15.13 -1.74
N LEU A 32 10.04 16.18 -1.79
CA LEU A 32 8.77 16.15 -2.51
C LEU A 32 8.97 16.01 -4.03
N GLU A 33 9.91 16.78 -4.59
CA GLU A 33 10.25 16.73 -6.02
C GLU A 33 10.75 15.34 -6.44
N GLU A 34 11.63 14.73 -5.65
CA GLU A 34 12.15 13.40 -5.96
C GLU A 34 11.08 12.32 -5.83
N LEU A 35 10.24 12.41 -4.80
CA LEU A 35 9.11 11.50 -4.62
C LEU A 35 8.11 11.58 -5.79
N ASP A 36 7.81 12.80 -6.25
CA ASP A 36 6.95 13.01 -7.42
C ASP A 36 7.58 12.50 -8.70
N ARG A 37 8.89 12.71 -8.90
CA ARG A 37 9.64 12.18 -10.04
C ARG A 37 9.63 10.66 -10.07
N ILE A 38 9.88 10.00 -8.94
CA ILE A 38 9.90 8.54 -8.84
C ILE A 38 8.53 7.95 -9.18
N ARG A 39 7.45 8.50 -8.58
CA ARG A 39 6.07 8.05 -8.85
C ARG A 39 5.71 8.20 -10.32
N ASP A 40 6.01 9.37 -10.86
CA ASP A 40 5.70 9.71 -12.23
C ASP A 40 6.45 8.84 -13.24
N ARG A 41 7.77 8.64 -13.04
CA ARG A 41 8.57 7.74 -13.86
C ARG A 41 8.00 6.32 -13.84
N ARG A 42 7.73 5.77 -12.65
CA ARG A 42 7.23 4.40 -12.49
C ARG A 42 5.89 4.18 -13.20
N ILE A 43 4.96 5.12 -13.06
CA ILE A 43 3.64 5.01 -13.69
C ILE A 43 3.76 5.14 -15.22
N ARG A 44 4.54 6.09 -15.72
CA ARG A 44 4.77 6.25 -17.16
C ARG A 44 5.46 5.04 -17.77
N GLU A 45 6.46 4.47 -17.09
CA GLU A 45 7.20 3.32 -17.60
C GLU A 45 6.32 2.08 -17.73
N LEU A 46 5.56 1.76 -16.67
CA LEU A 46 4.74 0.54 -16.59
C LEU A 46 3.46 0.62 -17.40
N PHE A 47 2.77 1.76 -17.36
CA PHE A 47 1.40 1.87 -17.90
C PHE A 47 1.28 2.83 -19.09
N LYS A 48 2.35 3.57 -19.42
CA LYS A 48 2.35 4.61 -20.47
C LYS A 48 1.25 5.68 -20.27
N ILE A 49 0.80 5.87 -19.03
CA ILE A 49 -0.25 6.83 -18.68
C ILE A 49 0.34 8.08 -18.02
N ASN A 50 -0.27 9.22 -18.29
CA ASN A 50 -0.12 10.42 -17.46
C ASN A 50 -1.14 10.35 -16.32
N TRP A 51 -0.72 9.97 -15.11
CA TRP A 51 -1.61 9.90 -13.94
C TRP A 51 -2.09 11.28 -13.46
N ARG A 52 -1.51 12.38 -13.92
CA ARG A 52 -1.99 13.74 -13.59
C ARG A 52 -3.06 14.25 -14.55
N ASP A 53 -3.45 13.46 -15.55
CA ASP A 53 -4.56 13.81 -16.43
C ASP A 53 -5.89 13.73 -15.66
N PRO A 54 -6.59 14.85 -15.44
CA PRO A 54 -7.82 14.88 -14.65
C PRO A 54 -8.95 14.08 -15.30
N THR A 55 -8.91 13.84 -16.63
CA THR A 55 -9.94 13.08 -17.35
C THR A 55 -9.95 11.59 -17.02
N ARG A 56 -8.94 11.11 -16.29
CA ARG A 56 -8.83 9.71 -15.84
C ARG A 56 -9.56 9.41 -14.54
N TYR A 57 -10.08 10.44 -13.88
CA TYR A 57 -10.70 10.33 -12.59
C TYR A 57 -12.14 10.80 -12.68
N ASP A 58 -13.00 10.17 -11.90
CA ASP A 58 -14.39 10.56 -11.75
C ASP A 58 -14.52 11.85 -10.91
N LEU A 59 -13.59 12.04 -9.97
CA LEU A 59 -13.57 13.18 -9.06
C LEU A 59 -12.14 13.61 -8.74
N VAL A 60 -11.85 14.91 -8.88
CA VAL A 60 -10.59 15.53 -8.47
C VAL A 60 -10.85 16.51 -7.32
N LEU A 61 -10.21 16.31 -6.17
CA LEU A 61 -10.37 17.14 -4.99
C LEU A 61 -9.09 17.87 -4.63
N ASN A 62 -9.18 19.19 -4.46
CA ASN A 62 -8.08 19.99 -3.92
C ASN A 62 -8.13 20.01 -2.39
N THR A 63 -7.28 19.20 -1.74
CA THR A 63 -7.27 19.06 -0.28
C THR A 63 -6.63 20.23 0.47
N ALA A 64 -6.14 21.27 -0.21
CA ALA A 64 -5.80 22.55 0.44
C ALA A 64 -7.01 23.47 0.65
N ARG A 65 -8.14 23.20 -0.02
CA ARG A 65 -9.35 24.06 0.03
C ARG A 65 -10.54 23.41 0.72
N THR A 66 -10.37 22.19 1.22
CA THR A 66 -11.43 21.41 1.87
C THR A 66 -10.88 20.71 3.10
N THR A 67 -11.72 20.46 4.09
CA THR A 67 -11.34 19.64 5.25
C THR A 67 -11.41 18.16 4.88
N VAL A 68 -10.78 17.30 5.68
CA VAL A 68 -10.84 15.84 5.48
C VAL A 68 -12.29 15.34 5.54
N GLU A 69 -13.08 15.86 6.48
CA GLU A 69 -14.48 15.49 6.67
C GLU A 69 -15.34 15.91 5.48
N THR A 70 -15.05 17.09 4.92
CA THR A 70 -15.78 17.59 3.75
C THR A 70 -15.41 16.82 2.49
N ALA A 71 -14.12 16.52 2.28
CA ALA A 71 -13.67 15.66 1.17
C ALA A 71 -14.28 14.26 1.27
N ALA A 72 -14.27 13.65 2.47
CA ALA A 72 -14.87 12.33 2.69
C ALA A 72 -16.37 12.34 2.37
N ARG A 73 -17.09 13.40 2.76
CA ARG A 73 -18.52 13.55 2.43
C ARG A 73 -18.77 13.67 0.93
N MET A 74 -17.97 14.46 0.22
CA MET A 74 -18.06 14.58 -1.24
C MET A 74 -17.86 13.23 -1.93
N ILE A 75 -16.85 12.47 -1.51
CA ILE A 75 -16.58 11.13 -2.05
C ILE A 75 -17.76 10.17 -1.75
N ALA A 76 -18.29 10.21 -0.52
CA ALA A 76 -19.39 9.37 -0.10
C ALA A 76 -20.70 9.67 -0.85
N GLU A 77 -20.94 10.94 -1.20
CA GLU A 77 -22.11 11.35 -1.98
C GLU A 77 -22.01 10.86 -3.43
N VAL A 78 -20.86 11.10 -4.08
CA VAL A 78 -20.65 10.67 -5.48
C VAL A 78 -20.73 9.16 -5.61
N SER A 79 -20.26 8.41 -4.62
CA SER A 79 -20.32 6.94 -4.64
C SER A 79 -21.74 6.36 -4.58
N GLN A 80 -22.76 7.16 -4.28
CA GLN A 80 -24.17 6.74 -4.34
C GLN A 80 -24.76 6.72 -5.76
N GLY A 81 -24.04 7.28 -6.74
CA GLY A 81 -24.48 7.30 -8.14
C GLY A 81 -24.72 5.90 -8.71
N GLU A 82 -25.69 5.79 -9.62
CA GLU A 82 -26.06 4.50 -10.25
C GLU A 82 -24.85 3.82 -10.91
N GLU A 83 -23.97 4.61 -11.54
CA GLU A 83 -22.74 4.14 -12.20
C GLU A 83 -21.73 3.51 -11.24
N TYR A 84 -21.84 3.80 -9.93
CA TYR A 84 -20.93 3.32 -8.89
C TYR A 84 -21.55 2.27 -7.99
N ARG A 85 -22.79 1.83 -8.29
CA ARG A 85 -23.43 0.77 -7.53
C ARG A 85 -22.54 -0.47 -7.44
N PRO A 86 -22.37 -1.05 -6.25
CA PRO A 86 -21.56 -2.24 -6.11
C PRO A 86 -22.14 -3.40 -6.91
N THR A 87 -21.35 -3.96 -7.82
CA THR A 87 -21.60 -5.27 -8.41
C THR A 87 -21.11 -6.37 -7.46
N PRO A 88 -21.60 -7.62 -7.58
CA PRO A 88 -21.06 -8.76 -6.82
C PRO A 88 -19.52 -8.86 -6.90
N ASP A 89 -18.95 -8.66 -8.09
CA ASP A 89 -17.50 -8.69 -8.30
C ASP A 89 -16.79 -7.56 -7.55
N SER A 90 -17.33 -6.34 -7.59
CA SER A 90 -16.72 -5.20 -6.87
C SER A 90 -16.81 -5.34 -5.35
N LEU A 91 -17.90 -5.94 -4.84
CA LEU A 91 -18.04 -6.28 -3.43
C LEU A 91 -17.05 -7.36 -3.02
N GLN A 92 -16.82 -8.36 -3.88
CA GLN A 92 -15.82 -9.38 -3.63
C GLN A 92 -14.41 -8.78 -3.63
N ALA A 93 -14.08 -7.94 -4.60
CA ALA A 93 -12.80 -7.23 -4.64
C ALA A 93 -12.58 -6.35 -3.39
N MET A 94 -13.63 -5.69 -2.89
CA MET A 94 -13.55 -4.90 -1.65
C MET A 94 -13.30 -5.78 -0.42
N LYS A 95 -13.96 -6.95 -0.33
CA LYS A 95 -13.70 -7.93 0.75
C LYS A 95 -12.25 -8.41 0.71
N ASP A 96 -11.78 -8.79 -0.47
CA ASP A 96 -10.41 -9.25 -0.67
C ASP A 96 -9.38 -8.16 -0.34
N LEU A 97 -9.64 -6.91 -0.75
CA LEU A 97 -8.80 -5.76 -0.40
C LEU A 97 -8.74 -5.53 1.12
N THR A 98 -9.87 -5.68 1.81
CA THR A 98 -9.95 -5.55 3.27
C THR A 98 -9.12 -6.62 3.97
N ILE A 99 -9.18 -7.86 3.47
CA ILE A 99 -8.36 -8.97 3.98
C ILE A 99 -6.88 -8.69 3.73
N THR A 100 -6.49 -8.35 2.49
CA THR A 100 -5.10 -8.01 2.13
C THR A 100 -4.54 -6.91 3.03
N ALA A 101 -5.26 -5.80 3.19
CA ALA A 101 -4.82 -4.68 4.03
C ALA A 101 -4.70 -5.09 5.51
N SER A 102 -5.60 -5.95 6.00
CA SER A 102 -5.53 -6.49 7.37
C SER A 102 -4.32 -7.40 7.57
N VAL A 103 -4.01 -8.25 6.58
CA VAL A 103 -2.85 -9.13 6.58
C VAL A 103 -1.56 -8.31 6.57
N GLU A 104 -1.45 -7.35 5.65
CA GLU A 104 -0.29 -6.45 5.56
C GLU A 104 -0.08 -5.69 6.87
N ALA A 105 -1.13 -5.06 7.41
CA ALA A 105 -1.05 -4.31 8.67
C ALA A 105 -0.62 -5.20 9.83
N MET A 106 -1.17 -6.41 9.93
CA MET A 106 -0.83 -7.39 10.97
C MET A 106 0.63 -7.83 10.87
N LEU A 107 1.11 -8.18 9.67
CA LEU A 107 2.49 -8.64 9.47
C LEU A 107 3.49 -7.50 9.68
N MET A 108 3.19 -6.28 9.22
CA MET A 108 4.02 -5.10 9.46
C MET A 108 4.09 -4.71 10.94
N ALA A 109 3.02 -4.94 11.71
CA ALA A 109 2.99 -4.71 13.15
C ALA A 109 3.62 -5.87 13.96
N SER A 110 3.84 -7.02 13.32
CA SER A 110 4.49 -8.17 13.95
C SER A 110 5.99 -7.94 14.09
N ARG A 111 6.66 -8.77 14.91
CA ARG A 111 8.14 -8.79 15.00
C ARG A 111 8.79 -9.72 13.96
N LEU A 112 8.04 -10.15 12.94
CA LEU A 112 8.57 -11.04 11.90
C LEU A 112 9.39 -10.24 10.90
N GLU A 113 10.62 -10.69 10.67
CA GLU A 113 11.50 -10.10 9.66
C GLU A 113 11.19 -10.72 8.30
N ILE A 114 10.33 -10.03 7.54
CA ILE A 114 9.96 -10.40 6.16
C ILE A 114 10.36 -9.25 5.25
N SER A 115 11.34 -9.49 4.38
CA SER A 115 11.75 -8.54 3.35
C SER A 115 10.94 -8.76 2.07
N ASN A 116 10.65 -7.69 1.33
CA ASN A 116 9.85 -7.73 0.11
C ASN A 116 8.50 -8.46 0.31
N LEU A 117 7.78 -8.10 1.38
CA LEU A 117 6.48 -8.67 1.68
C LEU A 117 5.51 -8.44 0.50
N GLU A 118 4.94 -9.52 0.01
CA GLU A 118 3.90 -9.53 -1.01
C GLU A 118 2.67 -10.24 -0.45
N VAL A 119 1.51 -9.61 -0.60
CA VAL A 119 0.22 -10.16 -0.17
C VAL A 119 -0.80 -9.94 -1.27
N GLU A 120 -1.49 -11.00 -1.67
CA GLU A 120 -2.64 -10.96 -2.56
C GLU A 120 -3.77 -11.79 -1.97
N THR A 121 -5.01 -11.32 -2.08
CA THR A 121 -6.20 -12.09 -1.68
C THR A 121 -7.12 -12.27 -2.87
N ARG A 122 -7.63 -13.50 -3.07
CA ARG A 122 -8.66 -13.80 -4.06
C ARG A 122 -9.74 -14.67 -3.45
N CYS A 123 -10.96 -14.16 -3.36
CA CYS A 123 -12.09 -14.87 -2.77
C CYS A 123 -11.80 -15.42 -1.36
N GLY A 124 -11.14 -14.61 -0.52
CA GLY A 124 -10.69 -14.99 0.83
C GLY A 124 -9.48 -15.92 0.89
N GLU A 125 -8.93 -16.36 -0.24
CA GLU A 125 -7.67 -17.09 -0.29
C GLU A 125 -6.49 -16.12 -0.33
N VAL A 126 -5.66 -16.18 0.71
CA VAL A 126 -4.49 -15.32 0.87
C VAL A 126 -3.25 -16.01 0.33
N HIS A 127 -2.56 -15.33 -0.58
CA HIS A 127 -1.26 -15.66 -1.11
C HIS A 127 -0.27 -14.69 -0.47
N VAL A 128 0.69 -15.21 0.29
CA VAL A 128 1.68 -14.40 1.00
C VAL A 128 3.10 -14.91 0.76
N GLY A 129 4.02 -13.99 0.52
CA GLY A 129 5.42 -14.31 0.32
C GLY A 129 6.36 -13.16 0.63
N GLY A 130 7.63 -13.41 0.36
CA GLY A 130 8.74 -12.53 0.70
C GLY A 130 9.98 -13.35 1.03
N VAL A 131 11.01 -12.66 1.51
CA VAL A 131 12.28 -13.24 1.92
C VAL A 131 12.32 -13.28 3.44
N ILE A 132 12.65 -14.45 4.00
CA ILE A 132 12.72 -14.70 5.44
C ILE A 132 14.05 -15.37 5.80
N LEU A 133 14.48 -15.21 7.05
CA LEU A 133 15.74 -15.79 7.54
C LEU A 133 15.59 -17.16 8.20
N ALA A 134 14.36 -17.57 8.54
CA ALA A 134 14.09 -18.83 9.22
C ALA A 134 12.80 -19.47 8.72
N GLU A 135 12.83 -20.77 8.46
CA GLU A 135 11.68 -21.57 8.01
C GLU A 135 10.49 -21.49 8.98
N SER A 136 10.76 -21.36 10.29
CA SER A 136 9.74 -21.24 11.34
C SER A 136 8.82 -20.02 11.19
N ILE A 137 9.26 -18.98 10.46
CA ILE A 137 8.43 -17.80 10.17
C ILE A 137 7.25 -18.18 9.26
N LYS A 138 7.40 -19.19 8.37
CA LYS A 138 6.35 -19.59 7.42
C LYS A 138 5.08 -20.02 8.14
N ASP A 139 5.20 -20.97 9.06
CA ASP A 139 4.05 -21.52 9.79
C ASP A 139 3.44 -20.48 10.73
N PHE A 140 4.28 -19.71 11.41
CA PHE A 140 3.82 -18.66 12.31
C PHE A 140 3.03 -17.56 11.58
N ALA A 141 3.53 -17.09 10.43
CA ALA A 141 2.82 -16.12 9.59
C ALA A 141 1.49 -16.70 9.09
N ALA A 142 1.48 -17.94 8.60
CA ALA A 142 0.26 -18.60 8.14
C ALA A 142 -0.80 -18.72 9.24
N ASP A 143 -0.40 -19.09 10.46
CA ASP A 143 -1.31 -19.22 11.60
C ASP A 143 -1.87 -17.89 12.09
N MET A 144 -1.10 -16.81 11.99
CA MET A 144 -1.62 -15.46 12.26
C MET A 144 -2.66 -15.06 11.21
N ILE A 145 -2.39 -15.30 9.92
CA ILE A 145 -3.28 -14.92 8.81
C ILE A 145 -4.61 -15.66 8.89
N ARG A 146 -4.60 -16.97 9.20
CA ARG A 146 -5.84 -17.78 9.31
C ARG A 146 -6.84 -17.24 10.32
N LYS A 147 -6.41 -16.42 11.28
CA LYS A 147 -7.27 -15.83 12.32
C LYS A 147 -8.02 -14.59 11.85
N ILE A 148 -7.68 -14.04 10.67
CA ILE A 148 -8.32 -12.85 10.12
C ILE A 148 -9.70 -13.23 9.57
N PRO A 149 -10.79 -12.55 9.98
CA PRO A 149 -12.12 -12.81 9.46
C PRO A 149 -12.18 -12.70 7.94
N GLY A 150 -12.81 -13.70 7.30
CA GLY A 150 -12.94 -13.76 5.85
C GLY A 150 -11.83 -14.55 5.13
N VAL A 151 -10.74 -14.91 5.82
CA VAL A 151 -9.72 -15.81 5.26
C VAL A 151 -10.27 -17.24 5.19
N THR A 152 -10.23 -17.84 4.01
CA THR A 152 -10.69 -19.21 3.74
C THR A 152 -9.53 -20.18 3.54
N ARG A 153 -8.42 -19.69 2.97
CA ARG A 153 -7.20 -20.47 2.72
C ARG A 153 -5.98 -19.57 2.76
N VAL A 154 -4.84 -20.13 3.14
CA VAL A 154 -3.54 -19.43 3.14
C VAL A 154 -2.53 -20.26 2.38
N ILE A 155 -1.88 -19.63 1.40
CA ILE A 155 -0.81 -20.19 0.57
C ILE A 155 0.43 -19.33 0.78
N THR A 156 1.51 -19.96 1.23
CA THR A 156 2.79 -19.28 1.50
C THR A 156 3.83 -19.65 0.45
N TYR A 157 4.59 -18.67 -0.03
CA TYR A 157 5.69 -18.88 -0.99
C TYR A 157 6.97 -18.16 -0.58
N PHE A 158 7.25 -18.13 0.74
CA PHE A 158 8.46 -17.52 1.27
C PHE A 158 9.74 -18.21 0.79
N VAL A 159 10.72 -17.40 0.42
CA VAL A 159 12.09 -17.84 0.12
C VAL A 159 12.92 -17.69 1.38
N VAL A 160 13.54 -18.77 1.83
CA VAL A 160 14.50 -18.71 2.94
C VAL A 160 15.88 -18.41 2.38
N THR A 161 16.46 -17.30 2.80
CA THR A 161 17.86 -16.99 2.53
C THR A 161 18.67 -17.25 3.79
N PRO A 162 19.79 -17.99 3.71
CA PRO A 162 20.70 -18.12 4.84
C PRO A 162 21.19 -16.72 5.25
N SER A 163 21.33 -16.50 6.56
CA SER A 163 21.93 -15.28 7.07
C SER A 163 23.37 -15.12 6.54
N GLU A 164 23.80 -13.89 6.28
CA GLU A 164 25.17 -13.58 5.81
C GLU A 164 26.27 -14.12 6.74
N HIS A 165 25.94 -14.47 7.99
CA HIS A 165 26.84 -15.16 8.92
C HIS A 165 27.37 -16.50 8.38
N TYR A 166 26.66 -17.17 7.46
CA TYR A 166 27.15 -18.38 6.79
C TYR A 166 28.14 -18.12 5.64
N LEU A 167 28.20 -16.89 5.10
CA LEU A 167 29.10 -16.53 4.01
C LEU A 167 30.50 -16.13 4.50
N TYR A 168 30.62 -15.77 5.78
CA TYR A 168 31.88 -15.50 6.45
C TYR A 168 32.05 -16.48 7.61
N GLY A 169 32.23 -17.77 7.28
CA GLY A 169 32.64 -18.77 8.27
C GLY A 169 33.90 -18.33 9.00
N ASP A 170 33.93 -18.63 10.30
CA ASP A 170 34.96 -18.26 11.27
C ASP A 170 36.38 -18.24 10.68
N VAL A 171 36.95 -17.03 10.53
CA VAL A 171 38.39 -16.88 10.36
C VAL A 171 39.01 -17.12 11.73
N VAL A 172 39.31 -18.39 12.01
CA VAL A 172 40.12 -18.79 13.14
C VAL A 172 41.54 -18.30 12.88
N TRP A 173 42.00 -17.32 13.65
CA TRP A 173 43.40 -16.93 13.76
C TRP A 173 44.13 -17.81 14.77
#